data_AF-A0AAE1P3X1-F1
#
_entry.id   AF-A0AAE1P3X1-F1
#
_cell.length_a   1.000
_cell.length_b   1.000
_cell.length_c   1.000
_cell.angle_alpha   90.00
_cell.angle_beta   90.00
_cell.angle_gamma   90.00
#
_symmetry.space_group_name_H-M   'P 1'
#
loop_
_entity.id
_entity.type
_entity.pdbx_description
1 polymer ?
#
loop_
_entity_poly.entity_id
_entity_poly.type
_entity_poly.pdbx_seq_one_letter_code
_entity_poly.pdbx_strand_id
1 'polypeptide(L)'
;MDDGVREAMRSRDVLQKELKHDPRTAGIRITEMHVPRLVRVASTVKLACRVDLQGASLYSLNWWRGSEQFYQFSPSSEDQITVWESHGITVDVSLDS
;
A
#
# COMPACT_ATOMS: atom_id res chain seq x y z
N MET A 1 45.19 23.23 -8.32
CA MET A 1 44.17 22.49 -9.08
C MET A 1 43.57 21.44 -8.15
N ASP A 2 42.78 21.84 -7.14
CA ASP A 2 42.16 20.86 -6.22
C ASP A 2 40.92 21.42 -5.50
N ASP A 3 40.84 22.75 -5.33
CA ASP A 3 39.72 23.39 -4.64
C ASP A 3 38.36 23.17 -5.33
N GLY A 4 38.34 23.19 -6.66
CA GLY A 4 37.10 22.96 -7.44
C GLY A 4 36.57 21.53 -7.35
N VAL A 5 37.44 20.54 -7.17
CA VAL A 5 37.04 19.13 -7.00
C VAL A 5 36.47 18.93 -5.60
N ARG A 6 37.10 19.52 -4.58
CA ARG A 6 36.65 19.47 -3.20
C ARG A 6 35.30 20.15 -2.99
N GLU A 7 35.07 21.27 -3.68
CA GLU A 7 33.78 21.96 -3.66
C GLU A 7 32.70 21.16 -4.40
N ALA A 8 33.02 20.57 -5.56
CA ALA A 8 32.09 19.70 -6.28
C ALA A 8 31.70 18.45 -5.47
N MET A 9 32.66 17.85 -4.74
CA MET A 9 32.37 16.71 -3.85
C MET A 9 31.47 17.12 -2.68
N ARG A 10 31.73 18.28 -2.04
CA ARG A 10 30.85 18.82 -0.99
C ARG A 10 29.46 19.14 -1.50
N SER A 11 29.36 19.75 -2.68
CA SER A 11 28.09 20.10 -3.31
C SER A 11 27.31 18.84 -3.70
N ARG A 12 28.00 17.79 -4.17
CA ARG A 12 27.38 16.49 -4.47
C ARG A 12 26.93 15.76 -3.21
N ASP A 13 27.70 15.80 -2.13
CA ASP A 13 27.32 15.20 -0.84
C ASP A 13 26.11 15.91 -0.23
N VAL A 14 26.02 17.24 -0.38
CA VAL A 14 24.83 18.03 0.02
C VAL A 14 23.63 17.66 -0.83
N LEU A 15 23.75 17.60 -2.16
CA LEU A 15 22.66 17.18 -3.05
C LEU A 15 22.22 15.73 -2.78
N GLN A 16 23.16 14.83 -2.50
CA GLN A 16 22.86 13.44 -2.11
C GLN A 16 22.24 13.36 -0.71
N LYS A 17 22.54 14.30 0.20
CA LYS A 17 21.94 14.39 1.54
C LYS A 17 20.51 14.96 1.50
N GLU A 18 20.22 15.89 0.59
CA GLU A 18 18.86 16.40 0.32
C GLU A 18 17.99 15.37 -0.43
N LEU A 19 18.61 14.46 -1.20
CA LEU A 19 17.94 13.31 -1.81
C LEU A 19 17.65 12.17 -0.81
N LYS A 20 18.16 12.24 0.43
CA LYS A 20 17.74 11.33 1.50
C LYS A 20 16.38 11.79 2.02
N HIS A 21 15.33 11.22 1.44
CA HIS A 21 13.95 11.15 1.91
C HIS A 21 13.49 12.37 2.74
N ASP A 22 12.84 13.34 2.09
CA ASP A 22 12.22 14.47 2.78
C ASP A 22 11.13 13.97 3.75
N PRO A 23 11.30 14.10 5.08
CA PRO A 23 10.31 13.69 6.07
C PRO A 23 9.02 14.51 6.01
N ARG A 24 8.96 15.60 5.22
CA ARG A 24 7.77 16.44 5.05
C ARG A 24 6.74 15.85 4.08
N THR A 25 7.07 14.76 3.38
CA THR A 25 6.08 13.94 2.65
C THR A 25 5.84 12.63 3.39
N ALA A 26 5.52 12.71 4.69
CA ALA A 26 5.09 11.56 5.47
C ALA A 26 3.64 11.20 5.12
N GLY A 27 3.40 9.96 4.72
CA GLY A 27 2.07 9.49 4.33
C GLY A 27 2.04 8.00 4.07
N ILE A 28 0.86 7.41 4.22
CA ILE A 28 0.63 6.00 3.89
C ILE A 28 0.96 5.77 2.42
N ARG A 29 1.78 4.76 2.14
CA ARG A 29 2.22 4.44 0.79
C ARG A 29 1.85 3.01 0.42
N ILE A 30 1.17 2.84 -0.70
CA ILE A 30 1.01 1.53 -1.32
C ILE A 30 2.32 1.19 -2.05
N THR A 31 3.00 0.14 -1.61
CA THR A 31 4.29 -0.29 -2.16
C THR A 31 4.13 -1.41 -3.19
N GLU A 32 3.07 -2.20 -3.09
CA GLU A 32 2.73 -3.26 -4.05
C GLU A 32 1.21 -3.42 -4.14
N MET A 33 0.69 -3.66 -5.35
CA MET A 33 -0.72 -3.92 -5.60
C MET A 33 -0.84 -5.09 -6.58
N HIS A 34 -1.48 -6.17 -6.16
CA HIS A 34 -1.80 -7.31 -6.99
C HIS A 34 -3.32 -7.42 -7.18
N VAL A 35 -3.77 -7.07 -8.37
CA VAL A 35 -5.16 -7.24 -8.83
C VAL A 35 -5.11 -7.80 -10.25
N PRO A 36 -5.58 -9.04 -10.49
CA PRO A 36 -5.63 -9.61 -11.83
C PRO A 36 -6.49 -8.75 -12.77
N ARG A 37 -5.98 -8.45 -13.97
CA ARG A 37 -6.71 -7.63 -14.96
C ARG A 37 -7.95 -8.33 -15.51
N LEU A 38 -7.89 -9.66 -15.62
CA LEU A 38 -8.96 -10.50 -16.10
C LEU A 38 -8.95 -11.81 -15.30
N VAL A 39 -10.13 -12.24 -14.90
CA VAL A 39 -10.35 -13.49 -14.16
C VAL A 39 -11.35 -14.35 -14.89
N ARG A 40 -11.21 -15.68 -14.82
CA ARG A 40 -12.23 -16.58 -15.38
C ARG A 40 -13.41 -16.63 -14.40
N VAL A 41 -14.61 -16.77 -14.94
CA VAL A 41 -15.81 -16.97 -14.10
C VAL A 41 -15.60 -18.21 -13.24
N ALA A 42 -16.03 -18.14 -11.97
CA ALA A 42 -15.89 -19.19 -10.96
C ALA A 42 -14.44 -19.57 -10.60
N SER A 43 -13.43 -18.76 -10.96
CA SER A 43 -12.06 -18.94 -10.47
C SER A 43 -11.81 -18.18 -9.17
N THR A 44 -11.04 -18.77 -8.26
CA THR A 44 -10.52 -18.10 -7.07
C THR A 44 -9.30 -17.26 -7.42
N VAL A 45 -9.25 -16.03 -6.92
CA VAL A 45 -8.10 -15.13 -7.06
C VAL A 45 -7.73 -14.51 -5.73
N LYS A 46 -6.46 -14.13 -5.60
CA LYS A 46 -5.99 -13.35 -4.45
C LYS A 46 -5.89 -11.89 -4.85
N LEU A 47 -6.53 -11.02 -4.07
CA LEU A 47 -6.28 -9.58 -4.11
C LEU A 47 -5.27 -9.27 -3.00
N ALA A 48 -4.19 -8.57 -3.31
CA ALA A 48 -3.17 -8.24 -2.32
C ALA A 48 -2.69 -6.80 -2.48
N CYS A 49 -2.41 -6.18 -1.35
CA CYS A 49 -1.82 -4.84 -1.29
C CYS A 49 -0.76 -4.85 -0.19
N ARG A 50 0.43 -4.32 -0.47
CA ARG A 50 1.41 -4.00 0.56
C ARG A 50 1.40 -2.50 0.80
N VAL A 51 1.36 -2.15 2.07
CA VAL A 51 1.28 -0.76 2.52
C VAL A 51 2.41 -0.49 3.49
N ASP A 52 3.16 0.58 3.26
CA ASP A 52 4.06 1.18 4.22
C ASP A 52 3.29 2.27 4.98
N LEU A 53 3.05 2.02 6.27
CA LEU A 53 2.32 2.92 7.15
C LEU A 53 3.19 4.03 7.73
N GLN A 54 4.52 3.99 7.53
CA GLN A 54 5.46 4.99 8.01
C GLN A 54 5.30 5.35 9.50
N GLY A 55 5.03 4.33 10.34
CA GLY A 55 4.84 4.49 11.78
C GLY A 55 3.42 4.86 12.23
N ALA A 56 2.48 5.01 11.30
CA ALA A 56 1.05 5.16 11.61
C ALA A 56 0.36 3.80 11.83
N SER A 57 -0.82 3.84 12.44
CA SER A 57 -1.73 2.68 12.52
C SER A 57 -2.66 2.65 11.32
N LEU A 58 -2.94 1.46 10.80
CA LEU A 58 -3.93 1.27 9.75
C LEU A 58 -5.33 1.45 10.36
N TYR A 59 -6.11 2.40 9.82
CA TYR A 59 -7.52 2.55 10.19
C TYR A 59 -8.36 1.43 9.56
N SER A 60 -8.33 1.33 8.22
CA SER A 60 -8.97 0.23 7.49
C SER A 60 -8.35 0.02 6.11
N LEU A 61 -8.48 -1.21 5.59
CA LEU A 61 -8.23 -1.59 4.20
C LEU A 61 -9.56 -2.05 3.60
N ASN A 62 -9.96 -1.47 2.47
CA ASN A 62 -11.26 -1.73 1.86
C ASN A 62 -11.08 -2.18 0.41
N TRP A 63 -11.87 -3.19 -0.01
CA TRP A 63 -11.98 -3.57 -1.41
C TRP A 63 -13.37 -3.24 -1.95
N TRP A 64 -13.36 -2.63 -3.14
CA TRP A 64 -14.54 -2.15 -3.84
C TRP A 64 -14.56 -2.67 -5.27
N ARG A 65 -15.76 -2.96 -5.78
CA ARG A 65 -16.03 -3.12 -7.21
C ARG A 65 -16.95 -1.99 -7.64
N GLY A 66 -16.40 -1.02 -8.37
CA GLY A 66 -17.15 0.19 -8.71
C GLY A 66 -17.57 0.92 -7.42
N SER A 67 -18.88 0.99 -7.17
CA SER A 67 -19.46 1.60 -5.96
C SER A 67 -19.85 0.60 -4.87
N GLU A 68 -19.63 -0.69 -5.06
CA GLU A 68 -19.98 -1.74 -4.08
C GLU A 68 -18.74 -2.16 -3.28
N GLN A 69 -18.70 -1.85 -1.99
CA GLN A 69 -17.72 -2.42 -1.07
C GLN A 69 -18.08 -3.88 -0.81
N PHE A 70 -17.10 -4.78 -0.84
CA PHE A 70 -17.33 -6.21 -0.59
C PHE A 70 -16.41 -6.80 0.48
N TYR A 71 -15.34 -6.10 0.88
CA TYR A 71 -14.46 -6.51 1.98
C TYR A 71 -13.89 -5.28 2.70
N GLN A 72 -13.73 -5.41 4.02
CA GLN A 72 -13.02 -4.47 4.88
C GLN A 72 -12.20 -5.23 5.92
N PHE A 73 -10.97 -4.79 6.12
CA PHE A 73 -10.14 -5.14 7.25
C PHE A 73 -9.89 -3.91 8.11
N SER A 74 -10.27 -3.96 9.38
CA SER A 74 -10.17 -2.88 10.35
C SER A 74 -9.49 -3.41 11.63
N PRO A 75 -8.16 -3.26 11.78
CA PRO A 75 -7.41 -3.89 12.87
C PRO A 75 -7.88 -3.50 14.28
N SER A 76 -8.50 -2.34 14.42
CA SER A 76 -8.92 -1.77 15.71
C SER A 76 -10.42 -1.96 16.00
N SER A 77 -11.21 -2.58 15.12
CA SER A 77 -12.62 -2.89 15.40
C SER A 77 -12.79 -4.24 16.09
N GLU A 78 -13.95 -4.40 16.74
CA GLU A 78 -14.38 -5.69 17.33
C GLU A 78 -14.44 -6.79 16.27
N ASP A 79 -15.11 -6.50 15.15
CA ASP A 79 -15.08 -7.32 13.95
C ASP A 79 -13.94 -6.84 13.04
N GLN A 80 -12.79 -7.52 13.09
CA GLN A 80 -11.63 -7.14 12.28
C GLN A 80 -11.88 -7.27 10.77
N ILE A 81 -12.74 -8.20 10.37
CA ILE A 81 -13.11 -8.44 8.97
C ILE A 81 -14.61 -8.27 8.82
N THR A 82 -15.01 -7.45 7.85
CA THR A 82 -16.41 -7.30 7.44
C THR A 82 -16.52 -7.61 5.95
N VAL A 83 -17.53 -8.40 5.57
CA VAL A 83 -17.81 -8.78 4.19
C VAL A 83 -19.24 -8.40 3.87
N TRP A 84 -19.45 -7.81 2.69
CA TRP A 84 -20.77 -7.49 2.16
C TRP A 84 -21.05 -8.33 0.92
N GLU A 85 -22.32 -8.66 0.71
CA GLU A 85 -22.75 -9.32 -0.52
C GLU A 85 -22.50 -8.42 -1.72
N SER A 86 -21.82 -8.95 -2.74
CA SER A 86 -21.67 -8.29 -4.04
C SER A 86 -21.92 -9.32 -5.13
N HIS A 87 -22.77 -8.96 -6.09
CA HIS A 87 -23.28 -9.91 -7.08
C HIS A 87 -22.13 -10.58 -7.86
N GLY A 88 -22.01 -11.91 -7.77
CA GLY A 88 -20.97 -12.68 -8.47
C GLY A 88 -19.58 -12.65 -7.82
N ILE A 89 -19.44 -12.12 -6.61
CA ILE A 89 -18.23 -12.19 -5.79
C ILE A 89 -18.53 -12.99 -4.53
N THR A 90 -17.66 -13.95 -4.22
CA THR A 90 -17.64 -14.64 -2.94
C THR A 90 -16.28 -14.40 -2.32
N VAL A 91 -16.28 -13.85 -1.10
CA VAL A 91 -15.05 -13.55 -0.36
C VAL A 91 -14.71 -14.74 0.53
N ASP A 92 -13.51 -15.29 0.36
CA ASP A 92 -12.96 -16.31 1.22
C ASP A 92 -12.05 -15.67 2.28
N VAL A 93 -12.52 -15.63 3.52
CA VAL A 93 -11.79 -15.06 4.67
C VAL A 93 -10.92 -16.10 5.40
N SER A 94 -10.97 -17.37 5.00
CA SER A 94 -10.21 -18.44 5.67
C SER A 94 -8.71 -18.38 5.37
N LEU A 95 -8.33 -17.68 4.29
CA LEU A 95 -6.97 -17.60 3.77
C LEU A 95 -6.06 -16.59 4.49
N ASP A 96 -6.57 -15.90 5.52
CA ASP A 96 -5.84 -14.85 6.26
C ASP A 96 -5.15 -15.39 7.54
N SER A 97 -4.82 -16.69 7.59
CA SER A 97 -4.10 -17.34 8.70
C SER A 97 -2.59 -17.45 8.52
#